data_AF-A0AAD9REQ1-F1
#
_entry.id   AF-A0AAD9REQ1-F1
#
_cell.length_a   1.000
_cell.length_b   1.000
_cell.length_c   1.000
_cell.angle_alpha   90.00
_cell.angle_beta   90.00
_cell.angle_gamma   90.00
#
_symmetry.space_group_name_H-M   'P 1'
#
loop_
_entity.id
_entity.type
_entity.pdbx_description
1 polymer ?
#
loop_
_entity_poly.entity_id
_entity_poly.type
_entity_poly.pdbx_seq_one_letter_code
_entity_poly.pdbx_strand_id
1 'polypeptide(L)'
;MGTIPLANMQEYWSVKENSRIPFFSKIFTRKRFMQIFWMLHLKTPDPAKNDIRTRIQRASNFLEYINSRFSDYFIPRENICVDESVVKFKGKISFITYNPNKPTKWGIRIYVLADSETGYVYSILPYYGSITSENLPRRDLLVSTRITLHLYQQLLDRVPTAEGYHMHTDRYYTSIPLAEELRKMKCHLTGTIQTNRKGVPSSLKKPKLREKKNCRIQTREYNALSLEG
;
A
#
# COMPACT_ATOMS: atom_id res chain seq x y z
N MET A 1 -17.12 -3.75 -15.25
CA MET A 1 -15.71 -3.78 -14.87
C MET A 1 -15.43 -2.49 -14.14
N GLY A 2 -14.45 -2.48 -13.22
CA GLY A 2 -14.09 -1.28 -12.45
C GLY A 2 -15.27 -0.69 -11.68
N THR A 3 -15.92 0.30 -12.29
CA THR A 3 -17.07 1.04 -11.76
C THR A 3 -18.39 0.26 -11.78
N ILE A 4 -18.54 -0.75 -12.65
CA ILE A 4 -19.75 -1.58 -12.74
C ILE A 4 -19.40 -3.03 -12.45
N PRO A 5 -19.39 -3.50 -11.20
CA PRO A 5 -19.07 -4.89 -10.89
C PRO A 5 -20.24 -5.83 -11.25
N LEU A 6 -19.94 -6.88 -12.01
CA LEU A 6 -20.85 -8.01 -12.27
C LEU A 6 -20.29 -9.30 -11.66
N ALA A 7 -21.15 -10.30 -11.46
CA ALA A 7 -20.77 -11.56 -10.82
C ALA A 7 -19.76 -12.34 -11.67
N ASN A 8 -19.96 -12.34 -12.99
CA ASN A 8 -19.09 -13.04 -13.93
C ASN A 8 -18.60 -12.13 -15.06
N MET A 9 -17.38 -12.40 -15.56
CA MET A 9 -16.79 -11.62 -16.65
C MET A 9 -17.61 -11.71 -17.94
N GLN A 10 -18.28 -12.84 -18.18
CA GLN A 10 -19.06 -13.06 -19.39
C GLN A 10 -20.35 -12.23 -19.41
N GLU A 11 -20.87 -11.80 -18.25
CA GLU A 11 -22.12 -11.05 -18.12
C GLU A 11 -22.03 -9.65 -18.72
N TYR A 12 -20.83 -9.07 -18.83
CA TYR A 12 -20.63 -7.80 -19.52
C TYR A 12 -21.07 -7.83 -20.99
N TRP A 13 -21.17 -9.03 -21.59
CA TRP A 13 -21.66 -9.24 -22.95
C TRP A 13 -23.02 -9.96 -22.99
N SER A 14 -23.82 -9.87 -21.91
CA SER A 14 -25.19 -10.38 -21.91
C SER A 14 -26.02 -9.74 -23.02
N VAL A 15 -26.78 -10.56 -23.75
CA VAL A 15 -27.74 -10.11 -24.76
C VAL A 15 -29.16 -10.01 -24.21
N LYS A 16 -29.41 -10.49 -22.98
CA LYS A 16 -30.72 -10.45 -22.34
C LYS A 16 -31.09 -9.00 -22.02
N GLU A 17 -32.28 -8.59 -22.39
CA GLU A 17 -32.75 -7.20 -22.28
C GLU A 17 -32.56 -6.59 -20.88
N ASN A 18 -32.91 -7.34 -19.83
CA ASN A 18 -32.82 -6.90 -18.43
C ASN A 18 -31.39 -6.80 -17.85
N SER A 19 -30.37 -7.28 -18.56
CA SER A 19 -28.98 -7.30 -18.09
C SER A 19 -27.98 -6.84 -19.16
N ARG A 20 -28.50 -6.35 -20.30
CA ARG A 20 -27.68 -5.91 -21.42
C ARG A 20 -27.03 -4.59 -21.08
N ILE A 21 -25.69 -4.56 -21.19
CA ILE A 21 -24.92 -3.33 -21.08
C ILE A 21 -24.30 -3.04 -22.46
N PRO A 22 -24.94 -2.20 -23.30
CA PRO A 22 -24.56 -2.05 -24.70
C PRO A 22 -23.09 -1.64 -24.90
N PHE A 23 -22.55 -0.83 -23.98
CA PHE A 23 -21.18 -0.31 -24.02
C PHE A 23 -20.14 -1.40 -24.34
N PHE A 24 -20.07 -2.49 -23.58
CA PHE A 24 -19.01 -3.50 -23.76
C PHE A 24 -19.10 -4.20 -25.11
N SER A 25 -20.30 -4.59 -25.53
CA SER A 25 -20.55 -5.25 -26.82
C SER A 25 -20.25 -4.37 -28.03
N LYS A 26 -20.35 -3.04 -27.88
CA LYS A 26 -20.01 -2.07 -28.93
C LYS A 26 -18.51 -1.88 -29.12
N ILE A 27 -17.71 -2.03 -28.06
CA ILE A 27 -16.25 -1.80 -28.12
C ILE A 27 -15.49 -3.05 -28.57
N PHE A 28 -15.74 -4.21 -27.93
CA PHE A 28 -15.09 -5.47 -28.31
C PHE A 28 -16.10 -6.61 -28.27
N THR A 29 -15.92 -7.61 -29.14
CA THR A 29 -16.63 -8.88 -28.96
C THR A 29 -16.12 -9.61 -27.71
N ARG A 30 -16.98 -10.39 -27.06
CA ARG A 30 -16.61 -11.23 -25.91
C ARG A 30 -15.38 -12.09 -26.22
N LYS A 31 -15.34 -12.70 -27.41
CA LYS A 31 -14.23 -13.57 -27.86
C LYS A 31 -12.92 -12.78 -27.93
N ARG A 32 -12.92 -11.60 -28.55
CA ARG A 32 -11.72 -10.78 -28.69
C ARG A 32 -11.20 -10.32 -27.32
N PHE A 33 -12.08 -9.88 -26.43
CA PHE A 33 -11.70 -9.49 -25.07
C PHE A 33 -11.04 -10.64 -24.32
N MET A 34 -11.66 -11.84 -24.32
CA MET A 34 -11.12 -12.99 -23.60
C MET A 34 -9.77 -13.44 -24.16
N GLN A 35 -9.55 -13.36 -25.49
CA GLN A 35 -8.24 -13.62 -26.08
C GLN A 35 -7.18 -12.66 -25.55
N ILE A 36 -7.44 -11.36 -25.54
CA ILE A 36 -6.50 -10.35 -25.02
C ILE A 36 -6.25 -10.60 -23.52
N PHE A 37 -7.31 -10.81 -22.74
CA PHE A 37 -7.23 -11.03 -21.30
C PHE A 37 -6.34 -12.22 -20.93
N TRP A 38 -6.47 -13.35 -21.64
CA TRP A 38 -5.68 -14.55 -21.37
C TRP A 38 -4.25 -14.50 -21.92
N MET A 39 -4.02 -13.73 -22.97
CA MET A 39 -2.72 -13.63 -23.66
C MET A 39 -1.91 -12.39 -23.25
N LEU A 40 -2.37 -11.60 -22.28
CA LEU A 40 -1.65 -10.42 -21.82
C LEU A 40 -0.36 -10.83 -21.10
N HIS A 41 0.78 -10.44 -21.67
CA HIS A 41 2.10 -10.66 -21.11
C HIS A 41 2.88 -9.35 -21.04
N LEU A 42 3.49 -9.07 -19.89
CA LEU A 42 4.30 -7.87 -19.65
C LEU A 42 5.76 -8.03 -20.07
N LYS A 43 6.17 -9.27 -20.34
CA LYS A 43 7.51 -9.61 -20.81
C LYS A 43 7.44 -10.84 -21.71
N THR A 44 8.12 -10.80 -22.85
CA THR A 44 8.32 -11.98 -23.70
C THR A 44 9.27 -12.95 -22.97
N PRO A 45 8.92 -14.23 -22.82
CA PRO A 45 9.85 -15.22 -22.27
C PRO A 45 11.12 -15.27 -23.12
N ASP A 46 12.28 -15.08 -22.50
CA ASP A 46 13.57 -15.35 -23.15
C ASP A 46 13.88 -16.84 -22.96
N PRO A 47 13.84 -17.67 -24.03
CA PRO A 47 14.08 -19.10 -23.93
C PRO A 47 15.51 -19.44 -23.46
N ALA A 48 16.46 -18.50 -23.56
CA ALA A 48 17.84 -18.69 -23.12
C ALA A 48 18.03 -18.47 -21.60
N LYS A 49 17.07 -17.83 -20.92
CA LYS A 49 17.12 -17.55 -19.48
C LYS A 49 16.00 -18.31 -18.76
N ASN A 50 16.23 -19.61 -18.55
CA ASN A 50 15.40 -20.48 -17.70
C ASN A 50 15.58 -20.18 -16.20
N ASP A 51 15.50 -18.91 -15.81
CA ASP A 51 15.54 -18.57 -14.39
C ASP A 51 14.14 -18.71 -13.79
N ILE A 52 13.98 -19.72 -12.94
CA ILE A 52 12.78 -19.99 -12.14
C ILE A 52 12.51 -18.82 -11.18
N ARG A 53 13.54 -18.01 -10.88
CA ARG A 53 13.51 -16.80 -10.02
C ARG A 53 13.16 -15.53 -10.78
N THR A 54 12.11 -15.45 -11.58
CA THR A 54 10.82 -15.27 -10.95
C THR A 54 9.75 -15.01 -12.02
N ARG A 55 8.65 -15.77 -11.96
CA ARG A 55 7.39 -15.40 -12.64
C ARG A 55 6.87 -14.02 -12.23
N ILE A 56 7.40 -13.49 -11.13
CA ILE A 56 7.10 -12.23 -10.45
C ILE A 56 7.83 -11.04 -11.10
N GLN A 57 9.12 -11.20 -11.46
CA GLN A 57 9.88 -10.19 -12.21
C GLN A 57 9.28 -9.88 -13.58
N ARG A 58 8.41 -10.76 -14.11
CA ARG A 58 7.68 -10.47 -15.36
C ARG A 58 6.87 -9.18 -15.26
N ALA A 59 6.35 -8.87 -14.07
CA ALA A 59 5.63 -7.63 -13.81
C ALA A 59 6.51 -6.54 -13.19
N SER A 60 7.72 -6.85 -12.70
CA SER A 60 8.58 -5.88 -12.03
C SER A 60 8.92 -4.69 -12.93
N ASN A 61 9.31 -4.91 -14.18
CA ASN A 61 9.58 -3.80 -15.10
C ASN A 61 8.38 -2.86 -15.28
N PHE A 62 7.17 -3.43 -15.34
CA PHE A 62 5.95 -2.64 -15.46
C PHE A 62 5.61 -1.90 -14.16
N LEU A 63 5.81 -2.54 -13.01
CA LEU A 63 5.62 -1.91 -11.70
C LEU A 63 6.66 -0.83 -11.44
N GLU A 64 7.91 -1.03 -11.83
CA GLU A 64 8.98 -0.03 -11.77
C GLU A 64 8.66 1.16 -12.67
N TYR A 65 8.18 0.91 -13.89
CA TYR A 65 7.70 1.96 -14.78
C TYR A 65 6.53 2.75 -14.16
N ILE A 66 5.52 2.07 -13.62
CA ILE A 66 4.41 2.75 -12.94
C ILE A 66 4.92 3.56 -11.75
N ASN A 67 5.80 2.98 -10.93
CA ASN A 67 6.36 3.64 -9.76
C ASN A 67 7.15 4.89 -10.16
N SER A 68 7.90 4.85 -11.27
CA SER A 68 8.60 6.04 -11.77
C SER A 68 7.61 7.12 -12.21
N ARG A 69 6.46 6.75 -12.78
CA ARG A 69 5.43 7.73 -13.16
C ARG A 69 4.81 8.39 -11.94
N PHE A 70 4.61 7.69 -10.83
CA PHE A 70 4.10 8.33 -9.61
C PHE A 70 5.00 9.49 -9.16
N SER A 71 6.31 9.28 -9.16
CA SER A 71 7.25 10.34 -8.79
C SER A 71 7.39 11.46 -9.83
N ASP A 72 7.11 11.19 -11.11
CA ASP A 72 7.26 12.20 -12.19
C ASP A 72 6.11 13.23 -12.19
N TYR A 73 4.91 12.84 -11.72
CA TYR A 73 3.70 13.64 -11.89
C TYR A 73 3.21 14.35 -10.62
N PHE A 74 3.77 14.04 -9.46
CA PHE A 74 3.34 14.64 -8.20
C PHE A 74 4.47 14.67 -7.18
N ILE A 75 4.63 15.81 -6.53
CA ILE A 75 5.50 15.97 -5.36
C ILE A 75 4.58 16.00 -4.13
N PRO A 76 4.75 15.06 -3.17
CA PRO A 76 3.99 15.04 -1.92
C PRO A 76 4.18 16.33 -1.13
N ARG A 77 3.19 16.67 -0.31
CA ARG A 77 3.34 17.71 0.69
C ARG A 77 4.13 17.20 1.89
N GLU A 78 4.36 18.09 2.85
CA GLU A 78 5.20 17.85 4.00
C GLU A 78 4.71 16.65 4.85
N ASN A 79 3.40 16.38 4.86
CA ASN A 79 2.83 15.28 5.62
C ASN A 79 2.69 14.02 4.75
N ILE A 80 3.53 13.02 5.00
CA ILE A 80 3.54 11.74 4.28
C ILE A 80 3.17 10.57 5.20
N CYS A 81 2.64 9.49 4.65
CA CYS A 81 2.33 8.29 5.41
C CYS A 81 2.92 7.03 4.77
N VAL A 82 3.31 6.07 5.61
CA VAL A 82 3.75 4.74 5.19
C VAL A 82 2.83 3.68 5.79
N ASP A 83 2.23 2.88 4.93
CA ASP A 83 1.31 1.80 5.30
C ASP A 83 1.33 0.65 4.28
N GLU A 84 0.59 -0.42 4.54
CA GLU A 84 0.40 -1.53 3.62
C GLU A 84 -0.92 -1.45 2.86
N SER A 85 -0.84 -1.69 1.55
CA SER A 85 -1.99 -2.04 0.71
C SER A 85 -1.98 -3.53 0.37
N VAL A 86 -3.15 -4.12 0.21
CA VAL A 86 -3.31 -5.54 -0.13
C VAL A 86 -4.18 -5.69 -1.37
N VAL A 87 -3.60 -6.24 -2.44
CA VAL A 87 -4.32 -6.61 -3.65
C VAL A 87 -4.90 -8.01 -3.47
N LYS A 88 -6.23 -8.12 -3.43
CA LYS A 88 -6.94 -9.40 -3.27
C LYS A 88 -6.52 -10.39 -4.35
N PHE A 89 -5.93 -11.51 -3.94
CA PHE A 89 -5.49 -12.55 -4.86
C PHE A 89 -5.49 -13.91 -4.14
N LYS A 90 -6.03 -14.95 -4.80
CA LYS A 90 -6.14 -16.32 -4.27
C LYS A 90 -5.51 -17.38 -5.19
N GLY A 91 -4.75 -16.97 -6.21
CA GLY A 91 -4.06 -17.90 -7.10
C GLY A 91 -2.82 -18.54 -6.47
N LYS A 92 -2.10 -19.38 -7.23
CA LYS A 92 -0.90 -20.08 -6.74
C LYS A 92 0.35 -19.23 -6.98
N ILE A 93 0.74 -18.41 -6.00
CA ILE A 93 2.03 -17.69 -5.96
C ILE A 93 2.64 -17.79 -4.55
N SER A 94 3.97 -17.79 -4.45
CA SER A 94 4.71 -18.09 -3.21
C SER A 94 4.67 -17.00 -2.14
N PHE A 95 4.32 -15.77 -2.49
CA PHE A 95 4.42 -14.58 -1.64
C PHE A 95 3.06 -13.98 -1.28
N ILE A 96 1.96 -14.75 -1.41
CA ILE A 96 0.69 -14.35 -0.84
C ILE A 96 0.85 -14.22 0.67
N THR A 97 0.35 -13.11 1.19
CA THR A 97 0.27 -12.87 2.63
C THR A 97 -1.15 -13.15 3.13
N TYR A 98 -1.23 -13.75 4.32
CA TYR A 98 -2.48 -13.93 5.05
C TYR A 98 -2.54 -12.99 6.25
N ASN A 99 -3.61 -12.19 6.36
CA ASN A 99 -3.89 -11.37 7.52
C ASN A 99 -5.34 -11.59 7.99
N PRO A 100 -5.56 -12.34 9.08
CA PRO A 100 -6.92 -12.68 9.54
C PRO A 100 -7.74 -11.47 9.98
N ASN A 101 -7.07 -10.38 10.38
CA ASN A 101 -7.70 -9.18 10.93
C ASN A 101 -8.19 -8.19 9.87
N LYS A 102 -7.90 -8.44 8.58
CA LYS A 102 -8.31 -7.56 7.48
C LYS A 102 -9.46 -8.18 6.69
N PRO A 103 -10.38 -7.38 6.13
CA PRO A 103 -11.49 -7.91 5.30
C PRO A 103 -10.98 -8.76 4.13
N THR A 104 -9.94 -8.27 3.44
CA THR A 104 -9.20 -9.02 2.44
C THR A 104 -8.09 -9.81 3.12
N LYS A 105 -8.41 -11.05 3.52
CA LYS A 105 -7.46 -11.89 4.28
C LYS A 105 -6.28 -12.39 3.45
N TRP A 106 -6.50 -12.71 2.18
CA TRP A 106 -5.50 -13.27 1.27
C TRP A 106 -5.21 -12.30 0.13
N GLY A 107 -3.95 -11.97 -0.08
CA GLY A 107 -3.56 -11.11 -1.19
C GLY A 107 -2.07 -10.87 -1.29
N ILE A 108 -1.72 -10.09 -2.31
CA ILE A 108 -0.37 -9.58 -2.54
C ILE A 108 -0.25 -8.29 -1.74
N ARG A 109 0.71 -8.26 -0.81
CA ARG A 109 1.02 -7.07 -0.02
C ARG A 109 1.94 -6.13 -0.80
N ILE A 110 1.65 -4.84 -0.70
CA ILE A 110 2.44 -3.75 -1.27
C ILE A 110 2.64 -2.72 -0.16
N TYR A 111 3.88 -2.34 0.12
CA TYR A 111 4.17 -1.22 0.99
C TYR A 111 4.06 0.08 0.20
N VAL A 112 3.47 1.11 0.79
CA VAL A 112 3.10 2.33 0.08
C VAL A 112 3.58 3.53 0.89
N LEU A 113 4.23 4.48 0.21
CA LEU A 113 4.39 5.85 0.68
C LEU A 113 3.39 6.72 -0.07
N ALA A 114 2.55 7.42 0.69
CA ALA A 114 1.53 8.29 0.15
C ALA A 114 1.56 9.67 0.81
N ASP A 115 1.04 10.65 0.08
CA ASP A 115 0.72 11.96 0.62
C ASP A 115 -0.48 11.88 1.55
N SER A 116 -0.37 12.44 2.76
CA SER A 116 -1.39 12.28 3.80
C SER A 116 -2.63 13.14 3.54
N GLU A 117 -2.50 14.21 2.76
CA GLU A 117 -3.60 15.14 2.51
C GLU A 117 -4.48 14.72 1.33
N THR A 118 -3.84 14.26 0.25
CA THR A 118 -4.51 13.90 -1.00
C THR A 118 -4.73 12.40 -1.14
N GLY A 119 -3.99 11.58 -0.39
CA GLY A 119 -3.96 10.12 -0.56
C GLY A 119 -3.20 9.68 -1.82
N TYR A 120 -2.47 10.58 -2.48
CA TYR A 120 -1.69 10.25 -3.67
C TYR A 120 -0.56 9.28 -3.32
N VAL A 121 -0.48 8.17 -4.05
CA VAL A 121 0.58 7.18 -3.90
C VAL A 121 1.83 7.66 -4.62
N TYR A 122 2.88 7.97 -3.86
CA TYR A 122 4.13 8.47 -4.42
C TYR A 122 5.13 7.35 -4.72
N SER A 123 5.26 6.37 -3.83
CA SER A 123 6.14 5.22 -4.05
C SER A 123 5.51 3.93 -3.54
N ILE A 124 5.80 2.83 -4.23
CA ILE A 124 5.39 1.47 -3.87
C ILE A 124 6.59 0.52 -3.78
N LEU A 125 6.52 -0.40 -2.83
CA LEU A 125 7.43 -1.54 -2.70
C LEU A 125 6.62 -2.83 -2.58
N PRO A 126 6.44 -3.59 -3.67
CA PRO A 126 5.76 -4.88 -3.63
C PRO A 126 6.51 -5.91 -2.76
N TYR A 127 5.77 -6.71 -2.00
CA TYR A 127 6.33 -7.79 -1.20
C TYR A 127 6.41 -9.10 -2.01
N TYR A 128 7.61 -9.66 -2.11
CA TYR A 128 7.93 -10.88 -2.86
C TYR A 128 8.50 -11.99 -1.97
N GLY A 129 8.09 -12.02 -0.70
CA GLY A 129 8.64 -12.97 0.27
C GLY A 129 9.96 -12.49 0.87
N SER A 130 10.84 -13.42 1.23
CA SER A 130 12.13 -13.10 1.86
C SER A 130 13.05 -12.28 0.95
N ILE A 131 12.94 -12.45 -0.38
CA ILE A 131 13.73 -11.72 -1.38
C ILE A 131 13.62 -10.19 -1.19
N THR A 132 12.40 -9.67 -0.95
CA THR A 132 12.21 -8.24 -0.68
C THR A 132 12.99 -7.81 0.56
N SER A 133 12.88 -8.59 1.64
CA SER A 133 13.57 -8.30 2.90
C SER A 133 15.08 -8.49 2.82
N GLU A 134 15.59 -9.36 1.94
CA GLU A 134 17.02 -9.61 1.73
C GLU A 134 17.69 -8.52 0.90
N ASN A 135 16.96 -7.96 -0.07
CA ASN A 135 17.44 -6.93 -1.01
C ASN A 135 17.39 -5.50 -0.43
N LEU A 136 16.60 -5.26 0.62
CA LEU A 136 16.60 -3.95 1.29
C LEU A 136 18.00 -3.64 1.87
N PRO A 137 18.46 -2.38 1.87
CA PRO A 137 19.71 -2.01 2.53
C PRO A 137 19.60 -2.10 4.06
N ARG A 138 20.71 -1.86 4.78
CA ARG A 138 20.74 -1.75 6.26
C ARG A 138 20.23 -3.00 7.00
N ARG A 139 20.87 -4.15 6.76
CA ARG A 139 20.51 -5.44 7.41
C ARG A 139 20.67 -5.45 8.93
N ASP A 140 21.35 -4.45 9.49
CA ASP A 140 21.46 -4.15 10.92
C ASP A 140 20.12 -3.73 11.56
N LEU A 141 19.16 -3.27 10.75
CA LEU A 141 17.87 -2.75 11.22
C LEU A 141 16.72 -3.75 11.03
N LEU A 142 15.61 -3.49 11.73
CA LEU A 142 14.36 -4.23 11.56
C LEU A 142 13.82 -4.06 10.13
N VAL A 143 13.20 -5.11 9.59
CA VAL A 143 12.59 -5.08 8.23
C VAL A 143 11.59 -3.93 8.10
N SER A 144 10.76 -3.69 9.13
CA SER A 144 9.79 -2.58 9.13
C SER A 144 10.48 -1.22 9.00
N THR A 145 11.56 -0.99 9.76
CA THR A 145 12.37 0.22 9.66
C THR A 145 12.99 0.38 8.28
N ARG A 146 13.54 -0.70 7.71
CA ARG A 146 14.20 -0.69 6.40
C ARG A 146 13.24 -0.36 5.26
N ILE A 147 12.00 -0.87 5.32
CA ILE A 147 10.94 -0.54 4.35
C ILE A 147 10.67 0.95 4.37
N THR A 148 10.43 1.52 5.55
CA THR A 148 10.12 2.93 5.72
C THR A 148 11.25 3.83 5.24
N LEU A 149 12.49 3.52 5.62
CA LEU A 149 13.67 4.27 5.17
C LEU A 149 13.88 4.15 3.67
N HIS A 150 13.67 2.98 3.07
CA HIS A 150 13.81 2.78 1.63
C HIS A 150 12.80 3.63 0.83
N LEU A 151 11.53 3.62 1.24
CA LEU A 151 10.50 4.42 0.59
C LEU A 151 10.78 5.93 0.71
N TYR A 152 11.25 6.37 1.89
CA TYR A 152 11.60 7.77 2.09
C TYR A 152 12.87 8.18 1.33
N GLN A 153 13.86 7.28 1.20
CA GLN A 153 15.03 7.52 0.38
C GLN A 153 14.65 7.73 -1.10
N GLN A 154 13.72 6.93 -1.63
CA GLN A 154 13.21 7.12 -2.99
C GLN A 154 12.56 8.50 -3.20
N LEU A 155 11.92 9.06 -2.15
CA LEU A 155 11.42 10.43 -2.18
C LEU A 155 12.57 11.44 -2.21
N LEU A 156 13.53 11.34 -1.29
CA LEU A 156 14.67 12.27 -1.23
C LEU A 156 15.55 12.26 -2.49
N ASP A 157 15.73 11.09 -3.12
CA ASP A 157 16.52 10.95 -4.35
C ASP A 157 15.94 11.78 -5.51
N ARG A 158 14.62 12.03 -5.49
CA ARG A 158 13.90 12.81 -6.51
C ARG A 158 13.55 14.22 -6.05
N VAL A 159 13.34 14.39 -4.75
CA VAL A 159 12.93 15.64 -4.12
C VAL A 159 13.86 15.91 -2.94
N PRO A 160 15.08 16.44 -3.18
CA PRO A 160 16.02 16.76 -2.10
C PRO A 160 15.49 17.79 -1.10
N THR A 161 14.51 18.60 -1.52
CA THR A 161 13.80 19.57 -0.67
C THR A 161 12.80 18.93 0.29
N ALA A 162 12.64 17.60 0.26
CA ALA A 162 11.76 16.89 1.19
C ALA A 162 12.36 16.70 2.60
N GLU A 163 13.55 17.26 2.87
CA GLU A 163 14.02 17.46 4.24
C GLU A 163 13.00 18.28 5.04
N GLY A 164 12.74 17.90 6.29
CA GLY A 164 11.74 18.52 7.16
C GLY A 164 10.34 17.91 7.06
N TYR A 165 10.13 16.93 6.17
CA TYR A 165 8.83 16.26 6.05
C TYR A 165 8.47 15.50 7.32
N HIS A 166 7.17 15.34 7.54
CA HIS A 166 6.58 14.63 8.67
C HIS A 166 5.96 13.33 8.21
N MET A 167 6.54 12.23 8.68
CA MET A 167 6.07 10.88 8.38
C MET A 167 5.12 10.35 9.45
N HIS A 168 3.95 9.89 9.01
CA HIS A 168 2.96 9.18 9.81
C HIS A 168 3.04 7.68 9.54
N THR A 169 3.15 6.88 10.59
CA THR A 169 3.19 5.42 10.45
C THR A 169 2.35 4.73 11.52
N ASP A 170 1.96 3.49 11.22
CA ASP A 170 1.24 2.65 12.16
C ASP A 170 2.20 2.02 13.21
N ARG A 171 1.63 1.15 14.06
CA ARG A 171 2.38 0.43 15.10
C ARG A 171 3.31 -0.66 14.59
N TYR A 172 3.12 -1.14 13.37
CA TYR A 172 4.01 -2.11 12.74
C TYR A 172 5.34 -1.46 12.33
N TYR A 173 5.32 -0.20 11.91
CA TYR A 173 6.54 0.54 11.55
C TYR A 173 7.19 1.27 12.73
N THR A 174 6.38 1.90 13.59
CA THR A 174 6.87 2.80 14.63
C THR A 174 7.84 2.10 15.59
N SER A 175 9.07 2.60 15.67
CA SER A 175 10.11 2.12 16.58
C SER A 175 11.16 3.19 16.86
N ILE A 176 11.89 3.07 17.98
CA ILE A 176 12.95 4.03 18.33
C ILE A 176 14.07 4.06 17.27
N PRO A 177 14.58 2.91 16.76
CA PRO A 177 15.58 2.93 15.69
C PRO A 177 15.08 3.66 14.43
N LEU A 178 13.79 3.52 14.08
CA LEU A 178 13.23 4.27 12.96
C LEU A 178 13.24 5.78 13.22
N ALA A 179 12.84 6.22 14.42
CA ALA A 179 12.84 7.64 14.79
C ALA A 179 14.25 8.24 14.74
N GLU A 180 15.27 7.50 15.20
CA GLU A 180 16.66 7.95 15.18
C GLU A 180 17.21 8.08 13.76
N GLU A 181 16.93 7.11 12.88
CA GLU A 181 17.38 7.15 11.48
C GLU A 181 16.65 8.22 10.68
N LEU A 182 15.33 8.37 10.83
CA LEU A 182 14.58 9.45 10.18
C LEU A 182 15.06 10.83 10.63
N ARG A 183 15.39 11.00 11.92
CA ARG A 183 15.97 12.26 12.42
C ARG A 183 17.31 12.59 11.75
N LYS A 184 18.16 11.60 11.47
CA LYS A 184 19.42 11.81 10.72
C LYS A 184 19.13 12.27 9.28
N MET A 185 18.04 11.80 8.70
CA MET A 185 17.53 12.23 7.38
C MET A 185 16.63 13.47 7.44
N LYS A 186 16.63 14.19 8.58
CA LYS A 186 15.79 15.37 8.85
C LYS A 186 14.29 15.16 8.59
N CYS A 187 13.77 13.96 8.87
CA CYS A 187 12.35 13.64 8.79
C CYS A 187 11.76 13.48 10.19
N HIS A 188 10.62 14.12 10.43
CA HIS A 188 9.85 13.94 11.66
C HIS A 188 9.05 12.65 11.59
N LEU A 189 8.82 12.01 12.74
CA LEU A 189 8.03 10.77 12.83
C LEU A 189 6.90 10.94 13.83
N THR A 190 5.70 10.52 13.44
CA THR A 190 4.59 10.29 14.36
C THR A 190 3.97 8.94 14.08
N GLY A 191 3.68 8.21 15.15
CA GLY A 191 3.04 6.92 15.05
C GLY A 191 2.76 6.33 16.40
N THR A 192 1.95 5.29 16.42
CA THR A 192 1.63 4.56 17.64
C THR A 192 2.73 3.54 17.91
N ILE A 193 3.35 3.54 19.08
CA ILE A 193 4.40 2.56 19.39
C ILE A 193 3.83 1.33 20.10
N GLN A 194 4.26 0.13 19.69
CA GLN A 194 3.97 -1.08 20.49
C GLN A 194 4.84 -1.06 21.75
N THR A 195 4.23 -1.16 22.92
CA THR A 195 4.90 -1.04 24.23
C THR A 195 5.95 -2.13 24.48
N ASN A 196 5.83 -3.29 23.83
CA ASN A 196 6.78 -4.39 23.90
C ASN A 196 8.01 -4.21 22.98
N ARG A 197 8.11 -3.12 22.21
CA ARG A 197 9.27 -2.86 21.33
C ARG A 197 10.54 -2.65 22.15
N LYS A 198 11.66 -3.09 21.58
CA LYS A 198 13.00 -2.86 22.12
C LYS A 198 13.26 -1.34 22.20
N GLY A 199 13.87 -0.92 23.31
CA GLY A 199 14.22 0.48 23.57
C GLY A 199 13.14 1.30 24.26
N VAL A 200 11.88 0.85 24.28
CA VAL A 200 10.81 1.57 24.99
C VAL A 200 11.09 1.54 26.50
N PRO A 201 11.18 2.70 27.19
CA PRO A 201 11.38 2.76 28.63
C PRO A 201 10.29 2.02 29.41
N SER A 202 10.67 1.33 30.48
CA SER A 202 9.73 0.55 31.32
C SER A 202 8.58 1.39 31.89
N SER A 203 8.81 2.68 32.13
CA SER A 203 7.79 3.64 32.57
C SER A 203 6.65 3.83 31.56
N LEU A 204 6.93 3.69 30.26
CA LEU A 204 5.94 3.79 29.17
C LEU A 204 5.26 2.46 28.84
N LYS A 205 5.78 1.33 29.35
CA LYS A 205 5.21 -0.01 29.07
C LYS A 205 3.91 -0.28 29.82
N LYS A 206 3.74 0.38 30.97
CA LYS A 206 2.53 0.32 31.80
C LYS A 206 1.99 1.74 32.00
N PRO A 207 1.33 2.33 30.99
CA PRO A 207 0.71 3.62 31.18
C PRO A 207 -0.38 3.46 32.24
N LYS A 208 -0.14 3.98 33.45
CA LYS A 208 -1.24 4.25 34.38
C LYS A 208 -2.06 5.33 33.69
N LEU A 209 -3.24 4.98 33.18
CA LEU A 209 -4.23 5.99 32.80
C LEU A 209 -4.43 6.85 34.04
N ARG A 210 -3.90 8.08 34.05
CA ARG A 210 -4.29 9.05 35.06
C ARG A 210 -5.77 9.28 34.83
N GLU A 211 -6.60 8.97 35.82
CA GLU A 211 -8.01 9.35 35.81
C GLU A 211 -8.10 10.82 35.42
N LYS A 212 -8.73 11.09 34.26
CA LYS A 212 -8.98 12.45 33.82
C LYS A 212 -9.96 13.05 34.82
N LYS A 213 -9.47 13.95 35.70
CA LYS A 213 -10.35 14.97 36.29
C LYS A 213 -10.94 15.76 35.12
N ASN A 214 -12.22 15.52 34.84
CA ASN A 214 -13.12 16.27 33.96
C ASN A 214 -12.53 16.75 32.61
N CYS A 215 -12.54 15.88 31.61
CA CYS A 215 -12.65 16.32 30.21
C CYS A 215 -13.97 15.82 29.66
N ARG A 216 -14.92 16.74 29.43
CA ARG A 216 -16.17 16.45 28.71
C ARG A 216 -15.82 15.85 27.35
N ILE A 217 -16.15 14.58 27.15
CA ILE A 217 -16.20 13.96 25.84
C ILE A 217 -17.54 14.40 25.24
N GLN A 218 -17.51 15.30 24.27
CA GLN A 218 -18.70 15.61 23.47
C GLN A 218 -18.77 14.58 22.34
N THR A 219 -19.52 13.51 22.58
CA THR A 219 -19.93 12.58 21.52
C THR A 219 -20.94 13.30 20.65
N ARG A 220 -20.59 13.62 19.40
CA ARG A 220 -21.58 14.01 18.39
C ARG A 220 -22.38 12.76 18.01
N GLU A 221 -23.52 12.57 18.66
CA GLU A 221 -24.57 11.70 18.12
C GLU A 221 -25.21 12.41 16.92
N TYR A 222 -25.11 11.80 15.75
CA TYR A 222 -25.90 12.19 14.59
C TYR A 222 -27.34 11.71 14.82
N ASN A 223 -28.18 12.56 15.40
CA ASN A 223 -29.62 12.45 15.25
C ASN A 223 -30.08 13.50 14.24
N ALA A 224 -30.44 13.02 13.06
CA ALA A 224 -31.17 13.78 12.07
C ALA A 224 -32.58 14.04 12.62
N LEU A 225 -32.89 15.29 12.94
CA LEU A 225 -34.24 15.81 13.00
C LEU A 225 -34.21 17.24 12.45
N SER A 226 -34.58 17.36 11.18
CA SER A 226 -35.03 18.60 10.55
C SER A 226 -36.48 18.86 10.96
N LEU A 227 -36.75 20.03 11.54
CA LEU A 227 -38.01 20.79 11.69
C LEU A 227 -37.55 22.02 12.51
N GLU A 228 -37.88 23.28 12.28
CA GLU A 228 -38.62 24.04 11.28
C GLU A 228 -38.30 25.51 11.64
N GLY A 229 -38.33 26.39 10.65
CA GLY A 229 -38.25 27.84 10.81
C GLY A 229 -38.66 28.49 9.49
#